data_AF-A0A1W6WZ62-F1
#
_entry.id   AF-A0A1W6WZ62-F1
#
_cell.length_a   1.000
_cell.length_b   1.000
_cell.length_c   1.000
_cell.angle_alpha   90.00
_cell.angle_beta   90.00
_cell.angle_gamma   90.00
#
_symmetry.space_group_name_H-M   'P 1'
#
loop_
_entity.id
_entity.type
_entity.pdbx_description
1 polymer ?
#
loop_
_entity_poly.entity_id
_entity_poly.type
_entity_poly.pdbx_seq_one_letter_code
_entity_poly.pdbx_strand_id
1 'polypeptide(L)'
;MEESKELKMTKGKKKKISFKHYLAFALPYVLFAALFVIDTSAYAADEPKIYSGTKKMIGDATTWLIALVPIAGGCMVAWQQFKKQMSDNDPADIAHANKRTKQILIATAIGVSAVGLIKWWASYYN
;
A
#
# COMPACT_ATOMS: atom_id res chain seq x y z
N MET A 1 12.53 -36.19 31.23
CA MET A 1 11.35 -36.79 30.57
C MET A 1 10.10 -35.90 30.74
N GLU A 2 10.28 -34.58 30.71
CA GLU A 2 9.25 -33.58 31.06
C GLU A 2 9.11 -32.52 29.96
N GLU A 3 10.20 -32.24 29.25
CA GLU A 3 10.27 -31.30 28.12
C GLU A 3 9.43 -31.70 26.88
N SER A 4 9.15 -33.00 26.69
CA SER A 4 8.32 -33.47 25.56
C SER A 4 6.81 -33.33 25.78
N LYS A 5 6.35 -32.96 27.00
CA LYS A 5 4.92 -32.74 27.26
C LYS A 5 4.48 -31.33 26.88
N GLU A 6 5.32 -30.32 27.10
CA GLU A 6 5.04 -28.91 26.76
C GLU A 6 4.91 -28.68 25.25
N LEU A 7 5.70 -29.40 24.43
CA LEU A 7 5.66 -29.30 22.96
C LEU A 7 4.38 -29.85 22.31
N LYS A 8 3.49 -30.50 23.08
CA LYS A 8 2.21 -31.00 22.55
C LYS A 8 1.02 -30.07 22.79
N MET A 9 1.16 -29.04 23.63
CA MET A 9 0.02 -28.20 24.03
C MET A 9 -0.19 -26.95 23.17
N THR A 10 0.73 -26.63 22.25
CA THR A 10 0.62 -25.45 21.36
C THR A 10 0.39 -25.82 19.90
N LYS A 11 -0.29 -26.95 19.63
CA LYS A 11 -0.85 -27.21 18.28
C LYS A 11 -2.10 -26.34 18.07
N GLY A 12 -1.87 -25.07 17.75
CA GLY A 12 -2.88 -24.14 17.28
C GLY A 12 -3.69 -24.77 16.15
N LYS A 13 -5.01 -24.88 16.36
CA LYS A 13 -5.98 -25.40 15.39
C LYS A 13 -5.78 -24.72 14.04
N LYS A 14 -5.29 -25.43 13.03
CA LYS A 14 -5.24 -24.94 11.65
C LYS A 14 -6.68 -24.77 11.15
N LYS A 15 -7.16 -23.54 11.11
CA LYS A 15 -8.48 -23.18 10.57
C LYS A 15 -8.50 -23.55 9.08
N LYS A 16 -9.27 -24.58 8.74
CA LYS A 16 -9.38 -25.11 7.37
C LYS A 16 -10.16 -24.11 6.52
N ILE A 17 -9.47 -23.21 5.84
CA ILE A 17 -10.08 -22.22 4.94
C ILE A 17 -10.62 -22.99 3.73
N SER A 18 -11.95 -23.08 3.63
CA SER A 18 -12.64 -23.80 2.55
C SER A 18 -12.47 -23.07 1.21
N PHE A 19 -12.29 -23.84 0.12
CA PHE A 19 -12.15 -23.40 -1.27
C PHE A 19 -13.21 -22.36 -1.71
N LYS A 20 -14.40 -22.38 -1.10
CA LYS A 20 -15.45 -21.37 -1.31
C LYS A 20 -15.01 -19.94 -0.98
N HIS A 21 -14.07 -19.77 -0.02
CA HIS A 21 -13.53 -18.45 0.33
C HIS A 21 -12.53 -17.93 -0.70
N TYR A 22 -11.80 -18.82 -1.39
CA TYR A 22 -10.95 -18.44 -2.51
C TYR A 22 -11.79 -18.01 -3.71
N LEU A 23 -12.89 -18.73 -3.97
CA LEU A 23 -13.81 -18.42 -5.05
C LEU A 23 -14.56 -17.09 -4.80
N ALA A 24 -14.96 -16.83 -3.54
CA ALA A 24 -15.59 -15.57 -3.14
C ALA A 24 -14.63 -14.37 -3.15
N PHE A 25 -13.33 -14.59 -2.91
CA PHE A 25 -12.31 -13.53 -2.99
C PHE A 25 -11.82 -13.30 -4.43
N ALA A 26 -11.82 -14.34 -5.27
CA ALA A 26 -11.39 -14.25 -6.66
C ALA A 26 -12.45 -13.62 -7.59
N LEU A 27 -13.73 -13.84 -7.31
CA LEU A 27 -14.85 -13.28 -8.08
C LEU A 27 -14.80 -11.76 -8.27
N PRO A 28 -14.61 -10.94 -7.22
CA PRO A 28 -14.51 -9.49 -7.38
C PRO A 28 -13.25 -9.07 -8.15
N TYR A 29 -12.15 -9.82 -8.04
CA TYR A 29 -10.92 -9.53 -8.78
C TYR A 29 -11.06 -9.82 -10.29
N VAL A 30 -11.73 -10.93 -10.65
CA VAL A 30 -12.00 -11.29 -12.05
C VAL A 30 -13.03 -10.36 -12.68
N LEU A 31 -14.07 -9.96 -11.94
CA LEU A 31 -15.02 -8.93 -12.39
C LEU A 31 -14.35 -7.58 -12.62
N PHE A 32 -13.45 -7.17 -11.73
CA PHE A 32 -12.67 -5.94 -11.90
C PHE A 32 -11.74 -6.01 -13.11
N ALA A 33 -11.07 -7.14 -13.33
CA ALA A 33 -10.21 -7.35 -14.50
C ALA A 33 -11.00 -7.36 -15.82
N ALA A 34 -12.22 -7.89 -15.82
CA ALA A 34 -13.08 -7.91 -17.01
C ALA A 34 -13.51 -6.51 -17.47
N LEU A 35 -13.61 -5.54 -16.54
CA LEU A 35 -13.92 -4.14 -16.87
C LEU A 35 -12.79 -3.44 -17.65
N PHE A 36 -11.54 -3.92 -17.56
CA PHE A 36 -10.42 -3.36 -18.35
C PHE A 36 -10.33 -3.90 -19.78
N VAL A 37 -11.08 -4.95 -20.13
CA VAL A 37 -11.01 -5.60 -21.47
C VAL A 37 -11.97 -4.94 -22.47
N ILE A 38 -12.96 -4.18 -21.99
CA ILE A 38 -13.94 -3.44 -22.80
C ILE A 38 -13.55 -1.96 -22.91
N ASP A 39 -12.35 -1.67 -23.41
CA ASP A 39 -11.99 -0.33 -23.88
C ASP A 39 -12.19 -0.29 -25.41
N THR A 40 -13.39 0.15 -25.84
CA THR A 40 -13.65 0.45 -27.25
C THR A 40 -13.18 1.87 -27.55
N SER A 41 -11.99 2.01 -28.13
CA SER A 41 -11.37 3.29 -28.46
C SER A 41 -11.99 3.94 -29.70
N ALA A 42 -13.14 4.59 -29.52
CA ALA A 42 -13.68 5.54 -30.49
C ALA A 42 -13.20 6.97 -30.13
N TYR A 43 -11.90 7.24 -30.29
CA TYR A 43 -11.34 8.59 -30.15
C TYR A 43 -10.91 9.11 -31.51
N ALA A 44 -11.85 9.73 -32.22
CA ALA A 44 -11.60 10.53 -33.41
C ALA A 44 -12.28 11.88 -33.25
N ALA A 45 -11.69 12.75 -32.43
CA ALA A 45 -11.91 14.18 -32.43
C ALA A 45 -10.71 14.80 -31.72
N ASP A 46 -10.12 15.86 -32.31
CA ASP A 46 -9.03 16.65 -31.74
C ASP A 46 -9.17 16.81 -30.22
N GLU A 47 -8.08 16.57 -29.48
CA GLU A 47 -8.09 16.53 -28.01
C GLU A 47 -8.80 17.76 -27.43
N PRO A 48 -9.98 17.60 -26.79
CA PRO A 48 -10.68 18.73 -26.22
C PRO A 48 -9.81 19.35 -25.11
N LYS A 49 -9.67 20.69 -25.12
CA LYS A 49 -8.81 21.46 -24.18
C LYS A 49 -9.02 21.11 -22.70
N ILE A 50 -10.22 20.65 -22.32
CA ILE A 50 -10.52 20.17 -20.96
C ILE A 50 -9.70 18.91 -20.62
N TYR A 51 -9.55 17.98 -21.57
CA TYR A 51 -8.75 16.76 -21.42
C TYR A 51 -7.26 17.07 -21.26
N SER A 52 -6.73 18.03 -22.03
CA SER A 52 -5.35 18.51 -21.91
C SER A 52 -5.08 19.19 -20.55
N GLY A 53 -5.99 20.05 -20.11
CA GLY A 53 -5.90 20.73 -18.81
C GLY A 53 -5.93 19.74 -17.63
N THR A 54 -6.82 18.75 -17.65
CA THR A 54 -6.89 17.72 -16.62
C THR A 54 -5.67 16.80 -16.62
N LYS A 55 -5.14 16.40 -17.80
CA LYS A 55 -3.88 15.63 -17.90
C LYS A 55 -2.73 16.35 -17.18
N LYS A 56 -2.57 17.67 -17.42
CA LYS A 56 -1.53 18.47 -16.77
C LYS A 56 -1.73 18.58 -15.26
N MET A 57 -2.96 18.79 -14.80
CA MET A 57 -3.27 18.88 -13.38
C MET A 57 -2.99 17.57 -12.64
N ILE A 58 -3.31 16.42 -13.25
CA ILE A 58 -3.01 15.10 -12.69
C ILE A 58 -1.49 14.85 -12.67
N GLY A 59 -0.77 15.22 -13.72
CA GLY A 59 0.69 15.12 -13.78
C GLY A 59 1.40 15.94 -12.70
N ASP A 60 0.95 17.17 -12.48
CA ASP A 60 1.48 18.05 -11.43
C ASP A 60 1.12 17.51 -10.04
N ALA A 61 -0.15 17.18 -9.79
CA ALA A 61 -0.59 16.63 -8.49
C ALA A 61 0.15 15.34 -8.13
N THR A 62 0.36 14.43 -9.09
CA THR A 62 1.12 13.18 -8.93
C THR A 62 2.59 13.47 -8.58
N THR A 63 3.18 14.52 -9.15
CA THR A 63 4.56 14.94 -8.86
C THR A 63 4.69 15.47 -7.43
N TRP A 64 3.77 16.31 -7.00
CA TRP A 64 3.71 16.79 -5.61
C TRP A 64 3.45 15.64 -4.63
N LEU A 65 2.63 14.66 -5.01
CA LEU A 65 2.34 13.49 -4.18
C LEU A 65 3.58 12.62 -3.95
N ILE A 66 4.40 12.35 -4.99
CA ILE A 66 5.67 11.62 -4.85
C ILE A 66 6.63 12.35 -3.90
N ALA A 67 6.63 13.68 -3.90
CA ALA A 67 7.46 14.45 -2.99
C ALA A 67 6.91 14.46 -1.54
N LEU A 68 5.58 14.57 -1.37
CA LEU A 68 4.95 14.68 -0.05
C LEU A 68 4.92 13.36 0.73
N VAL A 69 4.70 12.23 0.07
CA VAL A 69 4.65 10.91 0.72
C VAL A 69 5.91 10.60 1.55
N PRO A 70 7.15 10.72 1.02
CA PRO A 70 8.36 10.49 1.79
C PRO A 70 8.61 11.55 2.87
N ILE A 71 8.20 12.80 2.65
CA ILE A 71 8.28 13.86 3.67
C ILE A 71 7.38 13.50 4.87
N ALA A 72 6.13 13.15 4.62
CA ALA A 72 5.18 12.72 5.66
C ALA A 72 5.65 11.43 6.36
N GLY A 73 6.13 10.44 5.60
CA GLY A 73 6.71 9.21 6.14
C GLY A 73 7.91 9.48 7.04
N GLY A 74 8.83 10.35 6.60
CA GLY A 74 10.00 10.78 7.36
C GLY A 74 9.63 11.47 8.68
N CYS A 75 8.68 12.41 8.65
CA CYS A 75 8.17 13.07 9.86
C CYS A 75 7.55 12.08 10.85
N MET A 76 6.75 11.12 10.36
CA MET A 76 6.14 10.10 11.23
C MET A 76 7.19 9.17 11.84
N VAL A 77 8.24 8.80 11.10
CA VAL A 77 9.37 8.01 11.61
C VAL A 77 10.13 8.79 12.68
N ALA A 78 10.41 10.07 12.44
CA ALA A 78 11.07 10.95 13.41
C ALA A 78 10.25 11.08 14.69
N TRP A 79 8.93 11.24 14.59
CA TRP A 79 8.02 11.27 15.74
C TRP A 79 8.07 9.97 16.56
N GLN A 80 8.11 8.80 15.92
CA GLN A 80 8.24 7.54 16.66
C GLN A 80 9.60 7.40 17.35
N GLN A 81 10.69 7.93 16.77
CA GLN A 81 12.00 7.93 17.44
C GLN A 81 12.02 8.89 18.64
N PHE A 82 11.42 10.07 18.50
CA PHE A 82 11.27 11.02 19.60
C PHE A 82 10.47 10.42 20.76
N LYS A 83 9.35 9.76 20.47
CA LYS A 83 8.55 9.08 21.49
C LYS A 83 9.31 7.97 22.22
N LYS A 84 10.24 7.29 21.55
CA LYS A 84 11.13 6.30 22.18
C LYS A 84 12.14 6.92 23.14
N GLN A 85 12.61 8.13 22.86
CA GLN A 85 13.51 8.86 23.76
C GLN A 85 12.78 9.34 25.03
N MET A 86 11.47 9.55 24.95
CA MET A 86 10.64 10.01 26.07
C MET A 86 10.01 8.88 26.90
N SER A 87 9.86 7.67 26.36
CA SER A 87 9.43 6.54 27.21
C SER A 87 10.58 6.14 28.13
N ASP A 88 10.30 5.86 29.40
CA ASP A 88 11.24 5.45 30.47
C ASP A 88 11.91 4.08 30.23
N ASN A 89 12.32 3.80 28.99
CA ASN A 89 12.92 2.55 28.52
C ASN A 89 12.05 1.30 28.76
N ASP A 90 10.73 1.43 28.88
CA ASP A 90 9.84 0.27 28.93
C ASP A 90 9.99 -0.55 27.62
N PRO A 91 10.41 -1.83 27.69
CA PRO A 91 10.60 -2.69 26.53
C PRO A 91 9.36 -2.83 25.66
N ALA A 92 8.16 -2.75 26.26
CA ALA A 92 6.90 -2.87 25.54
C ALA A 92 6.67 -1.67 24.61
N ASP A 93 6.88 -0.45 25.10
CA ASP A 93 6.67 0.77 24.32
C ASP A 93 7.67 0.91 23.17
N ILE A 94 8.92 0.51 23.41
CA ILE A 94 9.97 0.45 22.38
C ILE A 94 9.58 -0.56 21.29
N ALA A 95 9.08 -1.74 21.66
CA ALA A 95 8.65 -2.76 20.71
C ALA A 95 7.46 -2.30 19.86
N HIS A 96 6.48 -1.61 20.46
CA HIS A 96 5.34 -1.05 19.74
C HIS A 96 5.75 0.09 18.80
N ALA A 97 6.67 0.97 19.21
CA ALA A 97 7.21 2.03 18.37
C ALA A 97 7.96 1.46 17.16
N ASN A 98 8.80 0.44 17.35
CA ASN A 98 9.54 -0.20 16.26
C ASN A 98 8.61 -0.87 15.23
N LYS A 99 7.53 -1.53 15.69
CA LYS A 99 6.49 -2.09 14.80
C LYS A 99 5.82 -1.00 13.97
N ARG A 100 5.46 0.13 14.58
CA ARG A 100 4.86 1.27 13.89
C ARG A 100 5.81 1.91 12.88
N THR A 101 7.08 2.11 13.23
CA THR A 101 8.10 2.61 12.31
C THR A 101 8.24 1.72 11.07
N LYS A 102 8.27 0.39 11.25
CA LYS A 102 8.32 -0.56 10.14
C LYS A 102 7.09 -0.44 9.22
N GLN A 103 5.89 -0.33 9.80
CA GLN A 103 4.66 -0.18 9.03
C GLN A 103 4.62 1.14 8.25
N ILE A 104 5.06 2.24 8.86
CA ILE A 104 5.16 3.55 8.20
C ILE A 104 6.12 3.47 7.02
N LEU A 105 7.28 2.81 7.18
CA LEU A 105 8.26 2.65 6.10
C LEU A 105 7.68 1.85 4.92
N ILE A 106 7.00 0.74 5.20
CA ILE A 106 6.35 -0.10 4.19
C ILE A 106 5.23 0.68 3.47
N ALA A 107 4.37 1.38 4.22
CA ALA A 107 3.29 2.18 3.65
C ALA A 107 3.82 3.31 2.76
N THR A 108 4.89 3.97 3.18
CA THR A 108 5.56 5.02 2.41
C THR A 108 6.13 4.45 1.10
N ALA A 109 6.80 3.30 1.16
CA ALA A 109 7.35 2.64 -0.02
C ALA A 109 6.27 2.21 -1.03
N ILE A 110 5.14 1.68 -0.55
CA ILE A 110 3.99 1.32 -1.40
C ILE A 110 3.38 2.58 -2.03
N GLY A 111 3.23 3.66 -1.26
CA GLY A 111 2.72 4.94 -1.77
C GLY A 111 3.58 5.51 -2.89
N VAL A 112 4.91 5.55 -2.72
CA VAL A 112 5.82 6.08 -3.75
C VAL A 112 5.83 5.19 -5.00
N SER A 113 5.85 3.86 -4.84
CA SER A 113 5.88 2.94 -5.98
C SER A 113 4.58 2.95 -6.79
N ALA A 114 3.42 3.00 -6.14
CA ALA A 114 2.13 3.08 -6.83
C ALA A 114 2.01 4.35 -7.68
N VAL A 115 2.39 5.50 -7.10
CA VAL A 115 2.31 6.80 -7.78
C VAL A 115 3.37 6.91 -8.89
N GLY A 116 4.55 6.35 -8.66
CA GLY A 116 5.62 6.26 -9.66
C GLY A 116 5.21 5.44 -10.90
N LEU A 117 4.52 4.31 -10.71
CA LEU A 117 4.01 3.48 -11.80
C LEU A 117 2.96 4.20 -12.65
N ILE A 118 2.03 4.92 -12.00
CA ILE A 118 1.02 5.72 -12.70
C ILE A 118 1.69 6.81 -13.54
N LYS A 119 2.69 7.50 -12.99
CA LYS A 119 3.44 8.52 -13.72
C LYS A 119 4.23 7.94 -14.89
N TRP A 120 4.87 6.79 -14.71
CA TRP A 120 5.60 6.10 -15.77
C TRP A 120 4.67 5.67 -16.90
N TRP A 121 3.52 5.08 -16.58
CA TRP A 121 2.52 4.71 -17.59
C TRP A 121 1.95 5.94 -18.31
N ALA A 122 1.61 6.99 -17.58
CA ALA A 122 1.10 8.23 -18.15
C ALA A 122 2.14 8.96 -19.03
N SER A 123 3.44 8.70 -18.85
CA SER A 123 4.50 9.25 -19.69
C SER A 123 4.48 8.72 -21.13
N TYR A 124 3.84 7.58 -21.40
CA TYR A 124 3.73 7.04 -22.77
C TYR A 124 2.69 7.78 -23.63
N TYR A 125 1.78 8.52 -23.00
CA TYR A 125 0.67 9.21 -23.67
C TYR A 125 0.83 10.75 -23.62
N ASN A 126 2.01 11.23 -23.24
CA ASN A 126 2.42 12.64 -23.25
C ASN A 126 3.52 12.87 -24.29
#